data_AF-A0A5S3VUI9-F1
#
_entry.id   AF-A0A5S3VUI9-F1
#
_cell.length_a   1.000
_cell.length_b   1.000
_cell.length_c   1.000
_cell.angle_alpha   90.00
_cell.angle_beta   90.00
_cell.angle_gamma   90.00
#
_symmetry.space_group_name_H-M   'P 1'
#
loop_
_entity.id
_entity.type
_entity.pdbx_description
1 polymer ?
#
loop_
_entity_poly.entity_id
_entity_poly.type
_entity_poly.pdbx_seq_one_letter_code
_entity_poly.pdbx_strand_id
1 'polypeptide(L)'
;PDICPMTLVKLSQVYQQLEKDYPISVWFVSVDPQRDTPAKRHAYINYFNHEFKALSGPHAQLFPFVRDIGLIYAINNSTEQEYYVDHSASVALINPRGEL
;
A
#
# COMPACT_ATOMS: atom_id res chain seq x y z
N PRO A 1 -7.12 11.46 4.78
CA PRO A 1 -7.15 10.28 5.66
C PRO A 1 -5.79 9.61 5.62
N ASP A 2 -4.97 10.00 6.59
CA ASP A 2 -3.72 9.32 6.86
C ASP A 2 -4.05 7.93 7.40
N ILE A 3 -3.74 6.84 6.69
CA ILE A 3 -3.45 5.62 7.44
C ILE A 3 -2.31 5.99 8.37
N CYS A 4 -2.61 5.96 9.67
CA CYS A 4 -1.61 6.09 10.69
C CYS A 4 -0.53 5.02 10.41
N PRO A 5 0.78 5.36 10.40
CA PRO A 5 1.87 4.44 10.06
C PRO A 5 1.89 3.14 10.91
N MET A 6 1.07 3.09 11.96
CA MET A 6 0.75 1.94 12.78
C MET A 6 0.43 0.64 12.02
N THR A 7 -0.27 0.69 10.88
CA THR A 7 -0.56 -0.55 10.13
C THR A 7 0.73 -1.20 9.64
N LEU A 8 1.67 -0.41 9.11
CA LEU A 8 2.96 -0.92 8.62
C LEU A 8 3.86 -1.39 9.77
N VAL A 9 3.83 -0.70 10.91
CA VAL A 9 4.51 -1.16 12.14
C VAL A 9 3.98 -2.53 12.57
N LYS A 10 2.66 -2.69 12.63
CA LYS A 10 2.02 -3.96 13.00
C LYS A 10 2.32 -5.07 12.00
N LEU A 11 2.29 -4.78 10.70
CA LEU A 11 2.66 -5.74 9.67
C LEU A 11 4.13 -6.15 9.78
N SER A 12 5.04 -5.23 10.11
CA SER A 12 6.47 -5.55 10.30
C SER A 12 6.66 -6.54 11.47
N GLN A 13 5.94 -6.34 12.58
CA GLN A 13 5.96 -7.27 13.73
C GLN A 13 5.39 -8.65 13.38
N VAL A 14 4.27 -8.69 12.64
CA VAL A 14 3.66 -9.95 12.19
C VAL A 14 4.59 -10.66 11.20
N TYR A 15 5.22 -9.93 10.30
CA TYR A 15 6.16 -10.48 9.32
C TYR A 15 7.33 -11.19 9.99
N GLN A 16 7.96 -10.56 11.00
CA GLN A 16 9.06 -11.17 11.76
C GLN A 16 8.69 -12.49 12.45
N GLN A 17 7.41 -12.68 12.79
CA GLN A 17 6.93 -13.91 13.43
C GLN A 17 6.64 -15.02 12.42
N LEU A 18 6.35 -14.68 11.17
CA LEU A 18 5.85 -15.61 10.17
C LEU A 18 6.86 -15.92 9.05
N GLU A 19 7.80 -15.02 8.77
CA GLU A 19 8.72 -15.12 7.62
C GLU A 19 9.57 -16.40 7.59
N LYS A 20 9.82 -17.01 8.76
CA LYS A 20 10.59 -18.25 8.88
C LYS A 20 9.80 -19.50 8.48
N ASP A 21 8.49 -19.46 8.72
CA ASP A 21 7.61 -20.62 8.57
C ASP A 21 6.76 -20.54 7.29
N TYR A 22 6.54 -19.33 6.77
CA TYR A 22 5.67 -19.09 5.63
C TYR A 22 6.35 -18.16 4.60
N PRO A 23 6.20 -18.45 3.29
CA PRO A 23 6.71 -17.60 2.22
C PRO A 23 5.80 -16.39 2.00
N ILE A 24 5.69 -15.52 3.00
CA ILE A 24 4.86 -14.31 2.95
C ILE A 24 5.61 -13.15 2.28
N SER A 25 4.87 -12.29 1.60
CA SER A 25 5.40 -11.03 1.04
C SER A 25 4.43 -9.90 1.33
N VAL A 26 4.93 -8.79 1.83
CA VAL A 26 4.12 -7.60 2.12
C VAL A 26 4.37 -6.56 1.03
N TRP A 27 3.27 -6.09 0.43
CA TRP A 27 3.28 -5.09 -0.63
C TRP A 27 2.52 -3.85 -0.18
N PHE A 28 3.21 -2.72 -0.15
CA PHE A 28 2.61 -1.39 0.02
C PHE A 28 2.29 -0.81 -1.35
N VAL A 29 1.00 -0.56 -1.61
CA VAL A 29 0.53 0.04 -2.86
C VAL A 29 0.11 1.48 -2.59
N SER A 30 0.91 2.44 -3.05
CA SER A 30 0.54 3.85 -2.98
C SER A 30 -0.49 4.19 -4.04
N VAL A 31 -1.53 4.90 -3.61
CA VAL A 31 -2.65 5.40 -4.42
C VAL A 31 -2.46 6.85 -4.88
N ASP A 32 -1.27 7.42 -4.65
CA ASP A 32 -0.92 8.79 -5.01
C ASP A 32 0.28 8.84 -5.99
N PRO A 33 0.05 8.55 -7.27
CA PRO A 33 1.13 8.51 -8.25
C PRO A 33 1.75 9.88 -8.55
N GLN A 34 1.12 11.00 -8.17
CA GLN A 34 1.67 12.33 -8.45
C GLN A 34 2.68 12.77 -7.38
N ARG A 35 2.45 12.44 -6.10
CA ARG A 35 3.34 12.82 -4.99
C ARG A 35 4.34 11.73 -4.62
N ASP A 36 3.97 10.46 -4.78
CA ASP A 36 4.72 9.31 -4.29
C ASP A 36 5.64 8.71 -5.37
N THR A 37 6.73 9.42 -5.63
CA THR A 37 7.77 8.97 -6.56
C THR A 37 8.38 7.62 -6.13
N PRO A 38 8.96 6.83 -7.05
CA PRO A 38 9.62 5.57 -6.70
C PRO A 38 10.65 5.70 -5.56
N ALA A 39 11.46 6.76 -5.59
CA ALA A 39 12.46 7.02 -4.55
C ALA A 39 11.82 7.30 -3.18
N LYS A 40 10.77 8.14 -3.13
CA LYS A 40 10.05 8.43 -1.89
C LYS A 40 9.38 7.19 -1.30
N ARG A 41 8.69 6.41 -2.14
CA ARG A 41 8.02 5.17 -1.68
C ARG A 41 9.00 4.13 -1.18
N HIS A 42 10.14 3.99 -1.87
CA HIS A 42 11.18 3.07 -1.44
C HIS A 42 11.79 3.49 -0.09
N ALA A 43 12.12 4.77 0.09
CA ALA A 43 12.61 5.28 1.37
C ALA A 43 11.57 5.11 2.48
N TYR A 44 10.29 5.40 2.18
CA TYR A 44 9.19 5.25 3.13
C TYR A 44 8.99 3.80 3.57
N ILE A 45 8.94 2.85 2.64
CA ILE A 45 8.68 1.45 3.00
C ILE A 45 9.86 0.82 3.75
N ASN A 46 11.10 1.15 3.37
CA ASN A 46 12.31 0.66 4.04
C ASN A 46 12.40 1.14 5.49
N TYR A 47 11.85 2.31 5.82
CA TYR A 47 11.78 2.76 7.22
C TYR A 47 11.04 1.76 8.11
N PHE A 48 10.06 1.02 7.58
CA PHE A 48 9.29 0.03 8.34
C PHE A 48 9.89 -1.38 8.28
N ASN A 49 10.29 -1.83 7.09
CA ASN A 49 10.90 -3.14 6.88
C ASN A 49 11.56 -3.21 5.49
N HIS A 50 12.82 -3.64 5.41
CA HIS A 50 13.56 -3.74 4.14
C HIS A 50 13.08 -4.86 3.22
N GLU A 51 12.37 -5.87 3.76
CA GLU A 51 11.79 -6.97 2.97
C GLU A 51 10.46 -6.57 2.30
N PHE A 52 9.88 -5.44 2.71
CA PHE A 52 8.61 -4.98 2.16
C PHE A 52 8.81 -4.33 0.79
N LYS A 53 7.84 -4.54 -0.11
CA LYS A 53 7.87 -4.00 -1.47
C LYS A 53 6.92 -2.82 -1.59
N ALA A 54 7.30 -1.80 -2.34
CA ALA A 54 6.44 -0.64 -2.61
C ALA A 54 6.11 -0.48 -4.10
N LEU A 55 4.82 -0.45 -4.43
CA LEU A 55 4.28 -0.29 -5.77
C LEU A 55 3.35 0.92 -5.86
N SER A 56 3.17 1.41 -7.09
CA SER A 56 2.17 2.39 -7.50
C SER A 56 2.06 2.29 -9.02
N GLY A 57 1.07 2.95 -9.60
CA GLY A 57 0.85 2.96 -11.04
C GLY A 57 -0.07 4.10 -11.48
N PRO A 58 -0.24 4.30 -12.79
CA PRO A 58 -1.20 5.27 -13.32
C PRO A 58 -2.61 4.98 -12.80
N HIS A 59 -3.38 6.02 -12.51
CA HIS A 59 -4.75 5.89 -11.97
C HIS A 59 -5.63 4.91 -12.77
N ALA A 60 -5.51 4.94 -14.11
CA ALA A 60 -6.26 4.06 -15.01
C ALA A 60 -6.03 2.56 -14.78
N GLN A 61 -4.85 2.16 -14.27
CA GLN A 61 -4.53 0.76 -13.92
C GLN A 61 -4.73 0.49 -12.43
N LEU A 62 -4.43 1.50 -11.61
CA LEU A 62 -4.44 1.37 -10.16
C LEU A 62 -5.85 1.27 -9.59
N PHE A 63 -6.78 2.08 -10.07
CA PHE A 63 -8.16 2.10 -9.58
C PHE A 63 -8.90 0.77 -9.78
N PRO A 64 -8.90 0.12 -10.96
CA PRO A 64 -9.50 -1.20 -11.11
C PRO A 64 -8.81 -2.25 -10.24
N PHE A 65 -7.47 -2.28 -10.23
CA PHE A 65 -6.70 -3.23 -9.41
C PHE A 65 -7.08 -3.18 -7.93
N VAL A 66 -7.12 -1.98 -7.33
CA VAL A 66 -7.46 -1.80 -5.92
C VAL A 66 -8.88 -2.31 -5.63
N ARG A 67 -9.82 -2.11 -6.56
CA ARG A 67 -11.20 -2.60 -6.41
C ARG A 67 -11.32 -4.11 -6.54
N ASP A 68 -10.55 -4.73 -7.44
CA ASP A 68 -10.55 -6.18 -7.64
C ASP A 68 -10.10 -6.93 -6.38
N ILE A 69 -9.24 -6.31 -5.56
CA ILE A 69 -8.80 -6.84 -4.26
C ILE A 69 -9.66 -6.36 -3.08
N GLY A 70 -10.86 -5.81 -3.34
CA GLY A 70 -11.82 -5.41 -2.31
C GLY A 70 -11.46 -4.13 -1.55
N LEU A 71 -10.54 -3.33 -2.06
CA LEU A 71 -10.11 -2.06 -1.48
C LEU A 71 -10.68 -0.87 -2.28
N ILE A 72 -10.55 0.34 -1.74
CA ILE A 72 -11.01 1.56 -2.40
C ILE A 72 -10.13 2.75 -2.04
N TYR A 73 -10.04 3.71 -2.95
CA TYR A 73 -9.49 5.03 -2.70
C TYR A 73 -10.23 6.10 -3.51
N ALA A 74 -10.12 7.35 -3.09
CA ALA A 74 -10.66 8.51 -3.79
C ALA A 74 -9.64 9.66 -3.72
N ILE A 75 -9.48 10.39 -4.82
CA ILE A 75 -8.64 11.58 -4.88
C ILE A 75 -9.56 12.80 -4.90
N ASN A 76 -9.57 13.57 -3.82
CA ASN A 76 -10.41 14.74 -3.66
C ASN A 76 -9.74 15.96 -4.31
N ASN A 77 -10.03 16.18 -5.58
CA ASN A 77 -9.51 17.31 -6.36
C ASN A 77 -10.29 18.59 -6.02
N SER A 78 -10.04 19.14 -4.84
CA SER A 78 -10.28 20.57 -4.62
C SER A 78 -9.16 21.29 -5.38
N THR A 79 -9.52 22.26 -6.21
CA THR A 79 -8.60 23.08 -6.99
C THR A 79 -7.33 23.46 -6.20
N GLU A 80 -6.15 23.34 -6.84
CA GLU A 80 -4.82 23.79 -6.38
C GLU A 80 -3.96 22.77 -5.61
N GLN A 81 -2.69 23.14 -5.39
CA GLN A 81 -1.51 22.34 -5.01
C GLN A 81 -1.65 21.40 -3.80
N GLU A 82 -2.77 21.43 -3.09
CA GLU A 82 -3.06 20.57 -1.94
C GLU A 82 -4.34 19.78 -2.19
N TYR A 83 -4.21 18.46 -2.26
CA TYR A 83 -5.33 17.53 -2.31
C TYR A 83 -5.17 16.40 -1.31
N TYR A 84 -6.31 15.83 -0.93
CA TYR A 84 -6.38 14.67 -0.05
C TYR A 84 -6.68 13.41 -0.86
N VAL A 85 -6.05 12.32 -0.45
CA VAL A 85 -6.36 10.99 -0.97
C VAL A 85 -7.01 10.22 0.18
N ASP A 86 -8.29 9.90 0.01
CA ASP A 86 -9.00 8.99 0.89
C ASP A 86 -8.70 7.56 0.47
N HIS A 87 -8.52 6.66 1.43
CA HIS A 87 -8.30 5.25 1.13
C HIS A 87 -8.78 4.33 2.24
N SER A 88 -9.03 3.08 1.89
CA SER A 88 -9.37 2.03 2.86
C SER A 88 -8.23 1.83 3.86
N ALA A 89 -8.60 1.54 5.12
CA ALA A 89 -7.69 1.10 6.18
C ALA A 89 -7.50 -0.43 6.24
N SER A 90 -8.15 -1.17 5.34
CA SER A 90 -8.10 -2.63 5.28
C SER A 90 -6.81 -3.14 4.62
N VAL A 91 -6.45 -4.37 4.96
CA VAL A 91 -5.37 -5.14 4.31
C VAL A 91 -6.01 -6.29 3.54
N ALA A 92 -5.55 -6.52 2.31
CA ALA A 92 -5.89 -7.69 1.52
C ALA A 92 -4.85 -8.79 1.73
N LEU A 93 -5.28 -10.03 1.97
CA LEU A 93 -4.42 -11.21 1.98
C LEU A 93 -4.70 -11.99 0.71
N ILE A 94 -3.67 -12.30 -0.08
CA ILE A 94 -3.82 -13.03 -1.34
C ILE A 94 -3.04 -14.33 -1.22
N ASN A 95 -3.69 -15.44 -1.54
CA ASN A 95 -3.06 -16.75 -1.48
C ASN A 95 -2.14 -17.00 -2.72
N PRO A 96 -1.32 -18.07 -2.73
CA PRO A 96 -0.42 -18.35 -3.86
C PRO A 96 -1.08 -18.59 -5.21
N ARG A 97 -2.41 -18.82 -5.27
CA ARG A 97 -3.18 -18.94 -6.51
C ARG A 97 -3.71 -17.60 -7.02
N GLY A 98 -3.46 -16.51 -6.30
CA GLY A 98 -3.95 -15.17 -6.64
C GLY A 98 -5.38 -14.90 -6.19
N GLU A 99 -5.92 -15.71 -5.28
CA GLU A 99 -7.27 -15.55 -4.75
C GLU A 99 -7.23 -14.70 -3.46
N LEU A 100 -8.17 -13.76 -3.34
CA LEU A 100 -8.40 -12.94 -2.15
C LEU A 100 -9.03 -13.76 -1.02
#